data_AF-A0A1E3L5L4-F1
#
_entry.id   AF-A0A1E3L5L4-F1
#
_cell.length_a   1.000
_cell.length_b   1.000
_cell.length_c   1.000
_cell.angle_alpha   90.00
_cell.angle_beta   90.00
_cell.angle_gamma   90.00
#
_symmetry.space_group_name_H-M   'P 1'
#
loop_
_entity.id
_entity.type
_entity.pdbx_description
1 polymer ?
#
loop_
_entity_poly.entity_id
_entity_poly.type
_entity_poly.pdbx_seq_one_letter_code
_entity_poly.pdbx_strand_id
1 'polypeptide(L)'
;MIQVSKQRQQQLQYIGLTEADLQLLHHHYDLFVKVVDEVVDHFYNHIEQYPALHEIIKQAGSTIDRLKQTQRDYWISLAAGTVDEEFIEQRLKIGRIHSRIGLNSDYYLGTYMTYTDIATVVLEREIPDQWIKVLHALTKMFNLDSQLVLEAYGEREQHRIQNMVNQKEHMLTAVTEAVNRISEMIVKLNDNARVISESADQMAHSQESSLQQMDELGHEVKEISKVGTVMREISEQTHLLGLNASIEAAHAGEYGRGFSIVAQEVRKLAGSSQNALQDISLTLKVIMSKLDQVQSEFGKNVEWSRHQAGRSQELAAFADMIQQVASELEQLQHTESADSAVTVGTEMNPKLS
;
A
#
# COMPACT_ATOMS: atom_id res chain seq x y z
N MET A 1 18.47 -43.73 37.15
CA MET A 1 19.84 -43.27 36.87
C MET A 1 19.77 -42.02 36.01
N ILE A 2 20.62 -41.04 36.31
CA ILE A 2 20.66 -39.76 35.59
C ILE A 2 21.78 -39.80 34.54
N GLN A 3 21.42 -39.63 33.26
CA GLN A 3 22.37 -39.65 32.14
C GLN A 3 22.09 -38.50 31.17
N VAL A 4 22.45 -37.28 31.59
CA VAL A 4 22.20 -36.05 30.83
C VAL A 4 23.46 -35.19 30.75
N SER A 5 23.46 -34.22 29.83
CA SER A 5 24.50 -33.24 29.63
C SER A 5 24.82 -32.43 30.88
N LYS A 6 26.02 -31.83 30.92
CA LYS A 6 26.49 -31.04 32.07
C LYS A 6 25.54 -29.91 32.47
N GLN A 7 24.92 -29.25 31.49
CA GLN A 7 23.94 -28.18 31.74
C GLN A 7 22.68 -28.74 32.40
N ARG A 8 22.15 -29.86 31.91
CA ARG A 8 20.99 -30.53 32.51
C ARG A 8 21.30 -31.07 33.90
N GLN A 9 22.52 -31.56 34.14
CA GLN A 9 22.94 -31.97 35.49
C GLN A 9 22.86 -30.79 36.49
N GLN A 10 23.28 -29.59 36.10
CA GLN A 10 23.15 -28.40 36.94
C GLN A 10 21.68 -28.04 37.22
N GLN A 11 20.81 -28.14 36.21
CA GLN A 11 19.37 -27.94 36.35
C GLN A 11 18.77 -28.93 37.36
N LEU A 12 19.09 -30.21 37.23
CA LEU A 12 18.63 -31.26 38.15
C LEU A 12 19.14 -31.05 39.58
N GLN A 13 20.39 -30.62 39.72
CA GLN A 13 20.97 -30.27 41.02
C GLN A 13 20.24 -29.08 41.67
N TYR A 14 19.88 -28.06 40.89
CA TYR A 14 19.18 -26.88 41.39
C TYR A 14 17.78 -27.21 41.93
N ILE A 15 17.01 -28.03 41.21
CA ILE A 15 15.68 -28.47 41.66
C ILE A 15 15.73 -29.60 42.71
N GLY A 16 16.93 -30.13 43.00
CA GLY A 16 17.15 -31.19 43.97
C GLY A 16 16.59 -32.55 43.55
N LEU A 17 16.47 -32.82 42.23
CA LEU A 17 16.09 -34.15 41.73
C LEU A 17 17.33 -35.05 41.71
N THR A 18 17.33 -36.07 42.56
CA THR A 18 18.47 -36.97 42.78
C THR A 18 18.21 -38.37 42.27
N GLU A 19 19.26 -39.19 42.16
CA GLU A 19 19.08 -40.61 41.84
C GLU A 19 18.25 -41.36 42.90
N ALA A 20 18.29 -40.92 44.16
CA ALA A 20 17.46 -41.49 45.23
C ALA A 20 15.98 -41.21 45.01
N ASP A 21 15.63 -40.02 44.52
CA ASP A 21 14.24 -39.69 44.14
C ASP A 21 13.77 -40.59 42.99
N LEU A 22 14.60 -40.78 41.95
CA LEU A 22 14.28 -41.66 40.82
C LEU A 22 14.14 -43.12 41.23
N GLN A 23 15.02 -43.62 42.10
CA GLN A 23 14.93 -44.97 42.65
C GLN A 23 13.68 -45.15 43.51
N LEU A 24 13.30 -44.14 44.29
CA LEU A 24 12.08 -44.17 45.09
C LEU A 24 10.83 -44.24 44.19
N LEU A 25 10.76 -43.44 43.13
CA LEU A 25 9.66 -43.50 42.17
C LEU A 25 9.62 -44.87 41.47
N HIS A 26 10.78 -45.39 41.05
CA HIS A 26 10.87 -46.69 40.40
C HIS A 26 10.48 -47.86 41.30
N HIS A 27 10.81 -47.80 42.59
CA HIS A 27 10.39 -48.80 43.56
C HIS A 27 8.87 -48.93 43.64
N HIS A 28 8.15 -47.84 43.39
CA HIS A 28 6.69 -47.79 43.34
C HIS A 28 6.12 -47.86 41.92
N TYR A 29 6.88 -48.33 40.93
CA TYR A 29 6.43 -48.40 39.52
C TYR A 29 5.13 -49.18 39.35
N ASP A 30 5.00 -50.35 39.98
CA ASP A 30 3.78 -51.17 39.90
C ASP A 30 2.55 -50.47 40.48
N LEU A 31 2.74 -49.60 41.47
CA LEU A 31 1.67 -48.74 41.99
C LEU A 31 1.24 -47.71 40.93
N PHE A 32 2.19 -47.06 40.25
CA PHE A 32 1.89 -46.11 39.17
C PHE A 32 1.10 -46.77 38.04
N VAL A 33 1.45 -48.02 37.68
CA VAL A 33 0.70 -48.84 36.72
C VAL A 33 -0.70 -49.17 37.25
N LYS A 34 -0.82 -49.58 38.53
CA LYS A 34 -2.11 -49.94 39.15
C LYS A 34 -3.12 -48.78 39.14
N VAL A 35 -2.66 -47.55 39.35
CA VAL A 35 -3.53 -46.37 39.53
C VAL A 35 -3.71 -45.54 38.25
N VAL A 36 -3.02 -45.89 37.16
CA VAL A 36 -2.95 -45.06 35.96
C VAL A 36 -4.32 -44.71 35.36
N ASP A 37 -5.25 -45.66 35.37
CA ASP A 37 -6.60 -45.45 34.82
C ASP A 37 -7.39 -44.42 35.65
N GLU A 38 -7.36 -44.55 36.98
CA GLU A 38 -8.00 -43.60 37.90
C GLU A 38 -7.43 -42.19 37.71
N VAL A 39 -6.10 -42.07 37.60
CA VAL A 39 -5.41 -40.80 37.44
C VAL A 39 -5.78 -40.12 36.12
N VAL A 40 -5.71 -40.88 35.02
CA VAL A 40 -5.98 -40.36 33.67
C VAL A 40 -7.46 -40.01 33.50
N ASP A 41 -8.36 -40.82 34.05
CA ASP A 41 -9.80 -40.51 34.00
C ASP A 41 -10.13 -39.24 34.80
N HIS A 42 -9.59 -39.09 36.01
CA HIS A 42 -9.76 -37.86 36.79
C HIS A 42 -9.18 -36.63 36.06
N PHE A 43 -8.01 -36.77 35.43
CA PHE A 43 -7.40 -35.70 34.66
C PHE A 43 -8.31 -35.23 33.52
N TYR A 44 -8.81 -36.14 32.67
CA TYR A 44 -9.67 -35.74 31.55
C TYR A 44 -11.06 -35.27 32.01
N ASN A 45 -11.61 -35.82 33.09
CA ASN A 45 -12.85 -35.31 33.69
C ASN A 45 -12.70 -33.85 34.13
N HIS A 46 -11.49 -33.41 34.52
CA HIS A 46 -11.20 -32.00 34.80
C HIS A 46 -11.08 -31.19 33.51
N ILE A 47 -10.32 -31.67 32.52
CA ILE A 47 -10.14 -30.97 31.23
C ILE A 47 -11.48 -30.75 30.51
N GLU A 48 -12.40 -31.71 30.57
CA GLU A 48 -13.74 -31.60 29.96
C GLU A 48 -14.61 -30.50 30.58
N GLN A 49 -14.28 -30.01 31.77
CA GLN A 49 -14.99 -28.88 32.39
C GLN A 49 -14.67 -27.54 31.71
N TYR A 50 -13.65 -27.50 30.84
CA TYR A 50 -13.20 -26.30 30.14
C TYR A 50 -13.47 -26.41 28.63
N PRO A 51 -14.56 -25.81 28.11
CA PRO A 51 -14.94 -25.90 26.71
C PRO A 51 -13.83 -25.48 25.72
N ALA A 52 -13.01 -24.49 26.10
CA ALA A 52 -11.90 -24.01 25.28
C ALA A 52 -10.84 -25.11 25.05
N LEU A 53 -10.55 -25.94 26.05
CA LEU A 53 -9.59 -27.04 25.91
C LEU A 53 -10.16 -28.18 25.06
N HIS A 54 -11.47 -28.44 25.17
CA HIS A 54 -12.15 -29.41 24.32
C HIS A 54 -12.10 -29.03 22.83
N GLU A 55 -12.30 -27.75 22.51
CA GLU A 55 -12.19 -27.26 21.14
C GLU A 55 -10.76 -27.40 20.58
N ILE A 56 -9.72 -27.17 21.39
CA ILE A 56 -8.32 -27.41 20.97
C ILE A 56 -8.10 -28.88 20.58
N ILE A 57 -8.61 -29.82 21.40
CA ILE A 57 -8.50 -31.27 21.12
C ILE A 57 -9.18 -31.62 19.79
N LYS A 58 -10.37 -31.06 19.56
CA LYS A 58 -11.15 -31.28 18.34
C LYS A 58 -10.46 -30.70 17.10
N GLN A 59 -9.94 -29.48 17.19
CA GLN A 59 -9.21 -28.81 16.11
C GLN A 59 -7.90 -29.54 15.77
N ALA A 60 -7.24 -30.11 16.76
CA ALA A 60 -6.05 -30.96 16.57
C ALA A 60 -6.37 -32.32 15.92
N GLY A 61 -7.64 -32.67 15.71
CA GLY A 61 -8.06 -33.92 15.08
C GLY A 61 -7.82 -35.15 15.97
N SER A 62 -7.85 -34.99 17.29
CA SER A 62 -7.70 -36.09 18.26
C SER A 62 -9.00 -36.38 19.01
N THR A 63 -9.01 -37.46 19.78
CA THR A 63 -10.13 -37.84 20.66
C THR A 63 -9.61 -38.02 22.08
N ILE A 64 -10.48 -37.82 23.07
CA ILE A 64 -10.12 -38.02 24.48
C ILE A 64 -9.64 -39.45 24.72
N ASP A 65 -10.30 -40.48 24.15
CA ASP A 65 -9.88 -41.87 24.31
C ASP A 65 -8.45 -42.12 23.82
N ARG A 66 -8.08 -41.52 22.67
CA ARG A 66 -6.73 -41.62 22.13
C ARG A 66 -5.73 -40.88 23.01
N LEU A 67 -6.09 -39.68 23.50
CA LEU A 67 -5.23 -38.89 24.36
C LEU A 67 -5.04 -39.54 25.74
N LYS A 68 -6.07 -40.20 26.27
CA LYS A 68 -5.98 -41.00 27.50
C LYS A 68 -4.90 -42.07 27.38
N GLN A 69 -4.76 -42.74 26.23
CA GLN A 69 -3.68 -43.72 26.03
C GLN A 69 -2.30 -43.08 26.14
N THR A 70 -2.07 -41.96 25.44
CA THR A 70 -0.79 -41.25 25.53
C THR A 70 -0.51 -40.68 26.93
N GLN A 71 -1.56 -40.33 27.67
CA GLN A 71 -1.43 -39.80 29.03
C GLN A 71 -1.13 -40.90 30.06
N ARG A 72 -1.57 -42.14 29.81
CA ARG A 72 -1.15 -43.31 30.62
C ARG A 72 0.36 -43.52 30.51
N ASP A 73 0.87 -43.53 29.27
CA ASP A 73 2.30 -43.67 29.01
C ASP A 73 3.10 -42.55 29.68
N TYR A 74 2.61 -41.31 29.60
CA TYR A 74 3.20 -40.18 30.31
C TYR A 74 3.27 -40.42 31.82
N TRP A 75 2.15 -40.75 32.47
CA TRP A 75 2.10 -40.97 33.92
C TRP A 75 3.07 -42.06 34.37
N ILE A 76 3.06 -43.20 33.67
CA ILE A 76 3.94 -44.34 33.98
C ILE A 76 5.42 -43.96 33.78
N SER A 77 5.72 -43.18 32.75
CA SER A 77 7.10 -42.75 32.47
C SER A 77 7.73 -41.92 33.60
N LEU A 78 6.93 -41.27 34.45
CA LEU A 78 7.44 -40.53 35.62
C LEU A 78 8.05 -41.45 36.69
N ALA A 79 7.65 -42.73 36.70
CA ALA A 79 8.19 -43.75 37.60
C ALA A 79 9.19 -44.69 36.91
N ALA A 80 9.60 -44.42 35.67
CA ALA A 80 10.54 -45.27 34.93
C ALA A 80 11.91 -45.40 35.61
N GLY A 81 12.28 -44.47 36.49
CA GLY A 81 13.51 -44.52 37.27
C GLY A 81 14.74 -43.99 36.54
N THR A 82 14.58 -43.45 35.33
CA THR A 82 15.65 -42.87 34.52
C THR A 82 15.29 -41.47 34.03
N VAL A 83 16.30 -40.59 34.00
CA VAL A 83 16.24 -39.29 33.33
C VAL A 83 17.49 -39.21 32.48
N ASP A 84 17.33 -39.43 31.18
CA ASP A 84 18.38 -39.40 30.18
C ASP A 84 18.02 -38.42 29.05
N GLU A 85 18.91 -38.25 28.07
CA GLU A 85 18.65 -37.34 26.94
C GLU A 85 17.41 -37.74 26.12
N GLU A 86 17.05 -39.02 26.08
CA GLU A 86 15.83 -39.47 25.40
C GLU A 86 14.59 -38.96 26.15
N PHE A 87 14.56 -39.09 27.47
CA PHE A 87 13.51 -38.52 28.31
C PHE A 87 13.38 -37.01 28.07
N ILE A 88 14.49 -36.28 28.08
CA ILE A 88 14.50 -34.82 27.85
C ILE A 88 13.93 -34.47 26.48
N GLU A 89 14.39 -35.10 25.41
CA GLU A 89 13.91 -34.82 24.05
C GLU A 89 12.43 -35.18 23.88
N GLN A 90 11.96 -36.25 24.52
CA GLN A 90 10.53 -36.59 24.53
C GLN A 90 9.70 -35.47 25.17
N ARG A 91 10.15 -34.87 26.29
CA ARG A 91 9.44 -33.75 26.94
C ARG A 91 9.46 -32.48 26.12
N LEU A 92 10.60 -32.15 25.52
CA LEU A 92 10.70 -31.03 24.58
C LEU A 92 9.74 -31.23 23.39
N LYS A 93 9.68 -32.43 22.81
CA LYS A 93 8.74 -32.78 21.74
C LYS A 93 7.28 -32.59 22.16
N ILE A 94 6.92 -33.02 23.36
CA ILE A 94 5.58 -32.80 23.93
C ILE A 94 5.28 -31.29 24.01
N GLY A 95 6.21 -30.50 24.54
CA GLY A 95 6.07 -29.04 24.61
C GLY A 95 5.90 -28.40 23.23
N ARG A 96 6.71 -28.80 22.24
CA ARG A 96 6.61 -28.32 20.85
C ARG A 96 5.25 -28.66 20.22
N ILE A 97 4.67 -29.83 20.51
CA ILE A 97 3.35 -30.22 20.02
C ILE A 97 2.26 -29.35 20.66
N HIS A 98 2.27 -29.20 21.98
CA HIS A 98 1.27 -28.41 22.70
C HIS A 98 1.31 -26.94 22.33
N SER A 99 2.53 -26.38 22.19
CA SER A 99 2.70 -25.05 21.63
C SER A 99 2.06 -24.99 20.25
N ARG A 100 2.43 -25.88 19.32
CA ARG A 100 1.95 -25.88 17.92
C ARG A 100 0.43 -25.88 17.79
N ILE A 101 -0.29 -26.65 18.62
CA ILE A 101 -1.76 -26.70 18.59
C ILE A 101 -2.43 -25.50 19.28
N GLY A 102 -1.64 -24.55 19.80
CA GLY A 102 -2.14 -23.32 20.39
C GLY A 102 -2.60 -23.47 21.84
N LEU A 103 -2.19 -24.53 22.54
CA LEU A 103 -2.47 -24.64 23.97
C LEU A 103 -1.66 -23.58 24.72
N ASN A 104 -2.33 -22.69 25.46
CA ASN A 104 -1.66 -21.68 26.26
C ASN A 104 -0.86 -22.36 27.41
N SER A 105 0.35 -21.86 27.68
CA SER A 105 1.23 -22.33 28.76
C SER A 105 0.56 -22.27 30.14
N ASP A 106 -0.36 -21.33 30.38
CA ASP A 106 -1.08 -21.18 31.64
C ASP A 106 -1.91 -22.43 31.96
N TYR A 107 -2.67 -22.92 30.97
CA TYR A 107 -3.45 -24.14 31.10
C TYR A 107 -2.54 -25.37 31.17
N TYR A 108 -1.46 -25.40 30.38
CA TYR A 108 -0.50 -26.51 30.43
C TYR A 108 0.16 -26.63 31.80
N LEU A 109 0.67 -25.53 32.36
CA LEU A 109 1.29 -25.50 33.69
C LEU A 109 0.26 -25.80 34.79
N GLY A 110 -0.99 -25.36 34.63
CA GLY A 110 -2.08 -25.68 35.54
C GLY A 110 -2.31 -27.19 35.70
N THR A 111 -2.04 -28.00 34.65
CA THR A 111 -2.21 -29.46 34.72
C THR A 111 -1.36 -30.13 35.77
N TYR A 112 -0.18 -29.59 36.10
CA TYR A 112 0.67 -30.15 37.16
C TYR A 112 0.04 -30.00 38.54
N MET A 113 -0.77 -28.96 38.77
CA MET A 113 -1.56 -28.84 39.98
C MET A 113 -2.64 -29.92 40.01
N THR A 114 -3.36 -30.12 38.90
CA THR A 114 -4.35 -31.20 38.77
C THR A 114 -3.73 -32.57 39.05
N TYR A 115 -2.54 -32.86 38.49
CA TYR A 115 -1.82 -34.10 38.76
C TYR A 115 -1.41 -34.23 40.22
N THR A 116 -0.95 -33.15 40.85
CA THR A 116 -0.53 -33.15 42.26
C THR A 116 -1.73 -33.41 43.18
N ASP A 117 -2.88 -32.81 42.92
CA ASP A 117 -4.12 -33.04 43.68
C ASP A 117 -4.57 -34.50 43.59
N ILE A 118 -4.59 -35.06 42.37
CA ILE A 118 -4.95 -36.46 42.14
C ILE A 118 -3.93 -37.39 42.82
N ALA A 119 -2.63 -37.13 42.65
CA ALA A 119 -1.56 -37.94 43.23
C ALA A 119 -1.61 -37.94 44.75
N THR A 120 -1.94 -36.81 45.38
CA THR A 120 -2.06 -36.70 46.84
C THR A 120 -3.08 -37.70 47.38
N VAL A 121 -4.30 -37.69 46.83
CA VAL A 121 -5.39 -38.57 47.26
C VAL A 121 -5.05 -40.05 47.04
N VAL A 122 -4.51 -40.37 45.86
CA VAL A 122 -4.19 -41.76 45.48
C VAL A 122 -3.03 -42.31 46.32
N LEU A 123 -1.95 -41.55 46.47
CA LEU A 123 -0.77 -42.02 47.21
C LEU A 123 -1.05 -42.11 48.71
N GLU A 124 -1.81 -41.18 49.30
CA GLU A 124 -2.22 -41.24 50.71
C GLU A 124 -3.02 -42.53 51.00
N ARG A 125 -3.90 -42.94 50.07
CA ARG A 125 -4.68 -44.16 50.17
C ARG A 125 -3.83 -45.43 50.04
N GLU A 126 -2.93 -45.48 49.06
CA GLU A 126 -2.24 -46.72 48.69
C GLU A 126 -0.94 -46.96 49.47
N ILE A 127 -0.24 -45.88 49.87
CA ILE A 127 1.06 -45.94 50.58
C ILE A 127 1.13 -44.91 51.72
N PRO A 128 0.25 -45.00 52.74
CA PRO A 128 0.08 -43.98 53.78
C PRO A 128 1.36 -43.65 54.58
N ASP A 129 2.31 -44.59 54.68
CA ASP A 129 3.57 -44.36 55.41
C ASP A 129 4.66 -43.66 54.57
N GLN A 130 4.50 -43.61 53.24
CA GLN A 130 5.53 -43.11 52.31
C GLN A 130 5.02 -42.05 51.32
N TRP A 131 3.71 -41.80 51.26
CA TRP A 131 3.11 -40.95 50.23
C TRP A 131 3.74 -39.56 50.14
N ILE A 132 4.11 -38.92 51.26
CA ILE A 132 4.76 -37.61 51.27
C ILE A 132 6.10 -37.64 50.54
N LYS A 133 6.91 -38.69 50.75
CA LYS A 133 8.22 -38.83 50.12
C LYS A 133 8.08 -39.08 48.61
N VAL A 134 7.14 -39.95 48.22
CA VAL A 134 6.85 -40.25 46.82
C VAL A 134 6.26 -39.05 46.10
N LEU A 135 5.32 -38.33 46.72
CA LEU A 135 4.73 -37.10 46.19
C LEU A 135 5.78 -35.99 46.03
N HIS A 136 6.70 -35.84 46.98
CA HIS A 136 7.79 -34.86 46.87
C HIS A 136 8.73 -35.19 45.69
N ALA A 137 9.13 -36.45 45.53
CA ALA A 137 9.92 -36.90 44.38
C ALA A 137 9.16 -36.67 43.05
N LEU A 138 7.87 -36.98 43.01
CA LEU A 138 7.01 -36.76 41.86
C LEU A 138 6.86 -35.27 41.51
N THR A 139 6.75 -34.40 42.52
CA THR A 139 6.65 -32.95 42.32
C THR A 139 7.93 -32.36 41.72
N LYS A 140 9.10 -32.90 42.09
CA LYS A 140 10.38 -32.54 41.44
C LYS A 140 10.40 -32.97 39.97
N MET A 141 9.85 -34.14 39.64
CA MET A 141 9.69 -34.59 38.25
C MET A 141 8.75 -33.67 37.47
N PHE A 142 7.59 -33.30 38.03
CA PHE A 142 6.69 -32.32 37.41
C PHE A 142 7.34 -30.96 37.20
N ASN A 143 8.18 -30.51 38.15
CA ASN A 143 8.90 -29.26 38.02
C ASN A 143 9.93 -29.30 36.88
N LEU A 144 10.69 -30.39 36.74
CA LEU A 144 11.57 -30.61 35.60
C LEU A 144 10.79 -30.57 34.27
N ASP A 145 9.70 -31.31 34.20
CA ASP A 145 8.84 -31.40 33.02
C ASP A 145 8.28 -30.02 32.62
N SER A 146 7.84 -29.24 33.60
CA SER A 146 7.37 -27.86 33.42
C SER A 146 8.45 -26.97 32.79
N GLN A 147 9.70 -27.08 33.27
CA GLN A 147 10.81 -26.28 32.75
C GLN A 147 11.14 -26.64 31.29
N LEU A 148 11.17 -27.93 30.96
CA LEU A 148 11.44 -28.40 29.59
C LEU A 148 10.33 -27.98 28.63
N VAL A 149 9.08 -28.05 29.05
CA VAL A 149 7.97 -27.61 28.19
C VAL A 149 8.00 -26.09 28.00
N LEU A 150 8.28 -25.31 29.04
CA LEU A 150 8.44 -23.86 28.91
C LEU A 150 9.59 -23.49 27.98
N GLU A 151 10.69 -24.23 28.03
CA GLU A 151 11.81 -24.07 27.08
C GLU A 151 11.34 -24.27 25.63
N ALA A 152 10.59 -25.34 25.35
CA ALA A 152 10.03 -25.59 24.01
C ALA A 152 9.01 -24.51 23.56
N TYR A 153 8.26 -23.92 24.50
CA TYR A 153 7.41 -22.76 24.19
C TYR A 153 8.23 -21.52 23.84
N GLY A 154 9.33 -21.28 24.58
CA GLY A 154 10.27 -20.19 24.33
C GLY A 154 10.95 -20.28 22.96
N GLU A 155 11.38 -21.47 22.53
CA GLU A 155 11.97 -21.70 21.19
C GLU A 155 11.06 -21.18 20.07
N ARG A 156 9.75 -21.46 20.16
CA ARG A 156 8.79 -21.01 19.14
C ARG A 156 8.62 -19.49 19.13
N GLU A 157 8.52 -18.86 20.31
CA GLU A 157 8.36 -17.41 20.37
C GLU A 157 9.61 -16.70 19.85
N GLN A 158 10.81 -17.20 20.15
CA GLN A 158 12.06 -16.71 19.57
C GLN A 158 12.05 -16.79 18.04
N HIS A 159 11.64 -17.93 17.46
CA HIS A 159 11.50 -18.04 16.00
C HIS A 159 10.45 -17.07 15.45
N ARG A 160 9.35 -16.83 16.17
CA ARG A 160 8.32 -15.87 15.77
C ARG A 160 8.87 -14.45 15.75
N ILE A 161 9.58 -14.06 16.81
CA ILE A 161 10.24 -12.75 16.93
C ILE A 161 11.27 -12.59 15.80
N GLN A 162 12.13 -13.58 15.55
CA GLN A 162 13.12 -13.50 14.48
C GLN A 162 12.48 -13.34 13.10
N ASN A 163 11.39 -14.06 12.82
CA ASN A 163 10.65 -13.88 11.58
C ASN A 163 10.05 -12.48 11.46
N MET A 164 9.53 -11.92 12.55
CA MET A 164 9.02 -10.55 12.57
C MET A 164 10.13 -9.51 12.36
N VAL A 165 11.32 -9.72 12.94
CA VAL A 165 12.50 -8.87 12.71
C VAL A 165 12.92 -8.90 11.24
N ASN A 166 13.06 -10.08 10.64
CA ASN A 166 13.42 -10.22 9.23
C ASN A 166 12.38 -9.57 8.30
N GLN A 167 11.09 -9.73 8.60
CA GLN A 167 10.02 -9.06 7.86
C GLN A 167 10.12 -7.53 7.99
N LYS A 168 10.41 -7.02 9.19
CA LYS A 168 10.62 -5.59 9.43
C LYS A 168 11.80 -5.06 8.59
N GLU A 169 12.94 -5.75 8.56
CA GLU A 169 14.10 -5.34 7.75
C GLU A 169 13.78 -5.26 6.24
N HIS A 170 13.05 -6.25 5.73
CA HIS A 170 12.59 -6.23 4.33
C HIS A 170 11.63 -5.07 4.06
N MET A 171 10.71 -4.76 4.97
CA MET A 171 9.83 -3.59 4.83
C MET A 171 10.60 -2.28 4.83
N LEU A 172 11.57 -2.10 5.74
CA LEU A 172 12.39 -0.88 5.79
C LEU A 172 13.17 -0.66 4.49
N THR A 173 13.72 -1.74 3.93
CA THR A 173 14.40 -1.69 2.62
C THR A 173 13.44 -1.27 1.51
N ALA A 174 12.24 -1.86 1.46
CA ALA A 174 11.22 -1.52 0.47
C ALA A 174 10.73 -0.07 0.59
N VAL A 175 10.57 0.43 1.82
CA VAL A 175 10.24 1.84 2.09
C VAL A 175 11.35 2.77 1.58
N THR A 176 12.63 2.41 1.82
CA THR A 176 13.79 3.19 1.33
C THR A 176 13.77 3.32 -0.20
N GLU A 177 13.55 2.20 -0.89
CA GLU A 177 13.45 2.19 -2.35
C GLU A 177 12.27 3.03 -2.84
N ALA A 178 11.12 2.98 -2.15
CA ALA A 178 9.96 3.78 -2.49
C ALA A 178 10.22 5.29 -2.31
N VAL A 179 10.85 5.70 -1.20
CA VAL A 179 11.23 7.11 -0.94
C VAL A 179 12.18 7.62 -2.03
N ASN A 180 13.19 6.83 -2.41
CA ASN A 180 14.10 7.21 -3.49
C ASN A 180 13.39 7.39 -4.82
N ARG A 181 12.49 6.47 -5.19
CA ARG A 181 11.68 6.60 -6.42
C ARG A 181 10.77 7.82 -6.39
N ILE A 182 10.16 8.12 -5.26
CA ILE A 182 9.31 9.30 -5.07
C ILE A 182 10.13 10.58 -5.27
N SER A 183 11.32 10.66 -4.66
CA SER A 183 12.24 11.80 -4.84
C SER A 183 12.61 12.03 -6.31
N GLU A 184 12.95 10.97 -7.05
CA GLU A 184 13.22 11.06 -8.49
C GLU A 184 11.99 11.55 -9.28
N MET A 185 10.79 11.07 -8.94
CA MET A 185 9.54 11.48 -9.58
C MET A 185 9.20 12.94 -9.30
N ILE A 186 9.45 13.44 -8.08
CA ILE A 186 9.24 14.85 -7.70
C ILE A 186 10.11 15.77 -8.53
N VAL A 187 11.41 15.44 -8.69
CA VAL A 187 12.33 16.23 -9.53
C VAL A 187 11.80 16.34 -10.95
N LYS A 188 11.37 15.21 -11.56
CA LYS A 188 10.76 15.22 -12.90
C LYS A 188 9.45 15.99 -12.97
N LEU A 189 8.62 15.91 -11.92
CA LEU A 189 7.34 16.61 -11.85
C LEU A 189 7.55 18.12 -11.81
N ASN A 190 8.48 18.61 -11.00
CA ASN A 190 8.84 20.02 -10.92
C ASN A 190 9.40 20.55 -12.25
N ASP A 191 10.28 19.79 -12.91
CA ASP A 191 10.79 20.17 -14.23
C ASP A 191 9.67 20.27 -15.27
N ASN A 192 8.76 19.28 -15.29
CA ASN A 192 7.60 19.30 -16.20
C ASN A 192 6.66 20.47 -15.91
N ALA A 193 6.39 20.75 -14.63
CA ALA A 193 5.56 21.88 -14.22
C ALA A 193 6.18 23.21 -14.66
N ARG A 194 7.50 23.36 -14.52
CA ARG A 194 8.20 24.55 -15.02
C ARG A 194 8.06 24.69 -16.55
N VAL A 195 8.35 23.63 -17.31
CA VAL A 195 8.24 23.64 -18.78
C VAL A 195 6.82 23.96 -19.26
N ILE A 196 5.80 23.39 -18.60
CA ILE A 196 4.39 23.68 -18.93
C ILE A 196 4.06 25.15 -18.65
N SER A 197 4.53 25.71 -17.53
CA SER A 197 4.30 27.12 -17.20
C SER A 197 4.94 28.05 -18.24
N GLU A 198 6.21 27.80 -18.59
CA GLU A 198 6.94 28.58 -19.58
C GLU A 198 6.27 28.49 -20.96
N SER A 199 5.86 27.29 -21.37
CA SER A 199 5.16 27.07 -22.65
C SER A 199 3.79 27.76 -22.67
N ALA A 200 3.06 27.74 -21.55
CA ALA A 200 1.78 28.41 -21.42
C ALA A 200 1.91 29.93 -21.53
N ASP A 201 2.93 30.52 -20.88
CA ASP A 201 3.24 31.95 -20.99
C ASP A 201 3.64 32.34 -22.41
N GLN A 202 4.53 31.56 -23.07
CA GLN A 202 4.90 31.80 -24.46
C GLN A 202 3.70 31.72 -25.40
N MET A 203 2.81 30.75 -25.18
CA MET A 203 1.57 30.62 -25.94
C MET A 203 0.70 31.86 -25.74
N ALA A 204 0.46 32.31 -24.51
CA ALA A 204 -0.33 33.51 -24.25
C ALA A 204 0.21 34.74 -24.99
N HIS A 205 1.52 34.99 -24.92
CA HIS A 205 2.16 36.09 -25.64
C HIS A 205 2.01 35.97 -27.17
N SER A 206 2.18 34.76 -27.72
CA SER A 206 2.00 34.52 -29.16
C SER A 206 0.55 34.76 -29.61
N GLN A 207 -0.43 34.37 -28.78
CA GLN A 207 -1.84 34.59 -29.06
C GLN A 207 -2.22 36.08 -28.96
N GLU A 208 -1.69 36.80 -27.96
CA GLU A 208 -1.87 38.26 -27.83
C GLU A 208 -1.31 39.02 -29.05
N SER A 209 -0.13 38.62 -29.54
CA SER A 209 0.45 39.16 -30.78
C SER A 209 -0.42 38.86 -32.02
N SER A 210 -0.96 37.64 -32.13
CA SER A 210 -1.87 37.28 -33.22
C SER A 210 -3.19 38.06 -33.16
N LEU A 211 -3.73 38.32 -31.97
CA LEU A 211 -4.91 39.17 -31.78
C LEU A 211 -4.67 40.60 -32.29
N GLN A 212 -3.49 41.17 -32.04
CA GLN A 212 -3.11 42.48 -32.58
C GLN A 212 -3.07 42.48 -34.11
N GLN A 213 -2.43 41.46 -34.71
CA GLN A 213 -2.39 41.32 -36.18
C GLN A 213 -3.77 41.16 -36.80
N MET A 214 -4.70 40.46 -36.13
CA MET A 214 -6.08 40.34 -36.58
C MET A 214 -6.85 41.67 -36.53
N ASP A 215 -6.57 42.53 -35.54
CA ASP A 215 -7.17 43.86 -35.44
C ASP A 215 -6.69 44.78 -36.59
N GLU A 216 -5.38 44.76 -36.88
CA GLU A 216 -4.78 45.47 -38.01
C GLU A 216 -5.40 45.00 -39.35
N LEU A 217 -5.50 43.69 -39.56
CA LEU A 217 -6.14 43.12 -40.75
C LEU A 217 -7.64 43.48 -40.83
N GLY A 218 -8.34 43.52 -39.69
CA GLY A 218 -9.72 43.99 -39.62
C GLY A 218 -9.87 45.45 -40.05
N HIS A 219 -8.89 46.31 -39.74
CA HIS A 219 -8.84 47.69 -40.21
C HIS A 219 -8.60 47.77 -41.73
N GLU A 220 -7.64 46.99 -42.27
CA GLU A 220 -7.38 46.94 -43.71
C GLU A 220 -8.61 46.51 -44.52
N VAL A 221 -9.34 45.49 -44.04
CA VAL A 221 -10.58 45.01 -44.69
C VAL A 221 -11.66 46.10 -44.71
N LYS A 222 -11.79 46.89 -43.64
CA LYS A 222 -12.72 48.04 -43.59
C LYS A 222 -12.35 49.12 -44.60
N GLU A 223 -11.06 49.44 -44.74
CA GLU A 223 -10.59 50.41 -45.74
C GLU A 223 -10.85 49.92 -47.17
N ILE A 224 -10.61 48.63 -47.47
CA ILE A 224 -10.95 48.05 -48.79
C ILE A 224 -12.47 48.15 -49.05
N SER A 225 -13.30 47.88 -48.04
CA SER A 225 -14.76 48.01 -48.17
C SER A 225 -15.19 49.45 -48.46
N LYS A 226 -14.50 50.45 -47.90
CA LYS A 226 -14.73 51.87 -48.18
C LYS A 226 -14.36 52.23 -49.62
N VAL A 227 -13.20 51.78 -50.10
CA VAL A 227 -12.79 51.94 -51.50
C VAL A 227 -13.79 51.27 -52.45
N GLY A 228 -14.24 50.06 -52.12
CA GLY A 228 -15.27 49.35 -52.89
C GLY A 228 -16.59 50.10 -53.01
N THR A 229 -16.97 50.86 -51.98
CA THR A 229 -18.16 51.72 -52.00
C THR A 229 -17.99 52.89 -52.97
N VAL A 230 -16.87 53.60 -52.90
CA VAL A 230 -16.55 54.69 -53.83
C VAL A 230 -16.49 54.19 -55.29
N MET A 231 -15.89 53.03 -55.53
CA MET A 231 -15.85 52.45 -56.87
C MET A 231 -17.24 52.08 -57.40
N ARG A 232 -18.17 51.71 -56.52
CA ARG A 232 -19.57 51.42 -56.91
C ARG A 232 -20.27 52.70 -57.35
N GLU A 233 -20.10 53.79 -56.62
CA GLU A 233 -20.62 55.11 -56.99
C GLU A 233 -20.06 55.58 -58.34
N ILE A 234 -18.75 55.41 -58.57
CA ILE A 234 -18.12 55.75 -59.86
C ILE A 234 -18.68 54.88 -60.99
N SER A 235 -18.88 53.59 -60.75
CA SER A 235 -19.45 52.65 -61.72
C SER A 235 -20.91 53.01 -62.05
N GLU A 236 -21.72 53.40 -61.06
CA GLU A 236 -23.08 53.92 -61.26
C GLU A 236 -23.09 55.21 -62.12
N GLN A 237 -22.23 56.18 -61.79
CA GLN A 237 -22.10 57.41 -62.55
C GLN A 237 -21.63 57.13 -63.99
N THR A 238 -20.68 56.22 -64.17
CA THR A 238 -20.18 55.83 -65.50
C THR A 238 -21.27 55.13 -66.32
N HIS A 239 -22.10 54.30 -65.67
CA HIS A 239 -23.24 53.66 -66.32
C HIS A 239 -24.26 54.70 -66.80
N LEU A 240 -24.56 55.72 -65.99
CA LEU A 240 -25.43 56.84 -66.35
C LEU A 240 -24.84 57.71 -67.46
N LEU A 241 -23.53 57.99 -67.43
CA LEU A 241 -22.82 58.71 -68.49
C LEU A 241 -22.88 57.95 -69.82
N GLY A 242 -22.64 56.63 -69.80
CA GLY A 242 -22.77 55.79 -70.99
C GLY A 242 -24.20 55.77 -71.53
N LEU A 243 -25.22 55.81 -70.66
CA LEU A 243 -26.62 55.92 -71.06
C LEU A 243 -26.90 57.26 -71.76
N ASN A 244 -26.48 58.38 -71.15
CA ASN A 244 -26.67 59.71 -71.72
C ASN A 244 -25.94 59.84 -73.07
N ALA A 245 -24.70 59.34 -73.17
CA ALA A 245 -23.94 59.32 -74.42
C ALA A 245 -24.61 58.44 -75.49
N SER A 246 -25.25 57.32 -75.12
CA SER A 246 -26.00 56.48 -76.05
C SER A 246 -27.24 57.21 -76.60
N ILE A 247 -27.92 58.00 -75.76
CA ILE A 247 -29.08 58.82 -76.16
C ILE A 247 -28.64 59.92 -77.14
N GLU A 248 -27.56 60.64 -76.83
CA GLU A 248 -27.05 61.71 -77.68
C GLU A 248 -26.53 61.18 -79.03
N ALA A 249 -25.88 60.01 -79.02
CA ALA A 249 -25.46 59.33 -80.24
C ALA A 249 -26.65 58.91 -81.11
N ALA A 250 -27.78 58.53 -80.52
CA ALA A 250 -29.01 58.27 -81.27
C ALA A 250 -29.62 59.57 -81.83
N HIS A 251 -29.52 60.68 -81.10
CA HIS A 251 -29.99 62.01 -81.52
C HIS A 251 -29.20 62.56 -82.73
N ALA A 252 -27.90 62.28 -82.80
CA ALA A 252 -27.03 62.67 -83.91
C ALA A 252 -27.24 61.85 -85.22
N GLY A 253 -28.13 60.85 -85.21
CA GLY A 253 -28.48 60.05 -86.39
C GLY A 253 -27.29 59.30 -87.00
N GLU A 254 -27.11 59.41 -88.32
CA GLU A 254 -26.03 58.73 -89.06
C GLU A 254 -24.62 59.13 -88.59
N TYR A 255 -24.43 60.38 -88.12
CA TYR A 255 -23.15 60.88 -87.61
C TYR A 255 -22.79 60.34 -86.22
N GLY A 256 -23.76 59.79 -85.48
CA GLY A 256 -23.59 59.27 -84.12
C GLY A 256 -23.31 57.76 -84.03
N ARG A 257 -23.37 57.00 -85.13
CA ARG A 257 -23.25 55.52 -85.11
C ARG A 257 -21.98 55.01 -84.42
N GLY A 258 -20.82 55.62 -84.68
CA GLY A 258 -19.56 55.24 -84.04
C GLY A 258 -19.57 55.51 -82.53
N PHE A 259 -20.11 56.66 -82.11
CA PHE A 259 -20.25 57.03 -80.69
C PHE A 259 -21.23 56.12 -79.95
N SER A 260 -22.32 55.68 -80.60
CA SER A 260 -23.30 54.77 -79.99
C SER A 260 -22.68 53.43 -79.58
N ILE A 261 -21.73 52.91 -80.37
CA ILE A 261 -21.03 51.65 -80.05
C ILE A 261 -20.16 51.84 -78.80
N VAL A 262 -19.38 52.93 -78.76
CA VAL A 262 -18.52 53.26 -77.61
C VAL A 262 -19.37 53.46 -76.34
N ALA A 263 -20.49 54.16 -76.44
CA ALA A 263 -21.37 54.41 -75.31
C ALA A 263 -22.02 53.12 -74.75
N GLN A 264 -22.40 52.18 -75.62
CA GLN A 264 -22.86 50.85 -75.22
C GLN A 264 -21.76 50.04 -74.52
N GLU A 265 -20.53 50.08 -75.04
CA GLU A 265 -19.40 49.36 -74.42
C GLU A 265 -19.03 49.93 -73.05
N VAL A 266 -18.99 51.27 -72.90
CA VAL A 266 -18.79 51.95 -71.60
C VAL A 266 -19.86 51.54 -70.60
N ARG A 267 -21.13 51.49 -71.02
CA ARG A 267 -22.25 51.12 -70.15
C ARG A 267 -22.18 49.65 -69.72
N LYS A 268 -21.79 48.75 -70.62
CA LYS A 268 -21.56 47.33 -70.35
C LYS A 268 -20.38 47.10 -69.41
N LEU A 269 -19.28 47.84 -69.61
CA LEU A 269 -18.11 47.81 -68.74
C LEU A 269 -18.47 48.27 -67.34
N ALA A 270 -19.20 49.39 -67.22
CA ALA A 270 -19.70 49.89 -65.94
C ALA A 270 -20.59 48.86 -65.23
N GLY A 271 -21.54 48.23 -65.94
CA GLY A 271 -22.36 47.16 -65.35
C GLY A 271 -21.54 45.95 -64.89
N SER A 272 -20.52 45.56 -65.65
CA SER A 272 -19.59 44.49 -65.27
C SER A 272 -18.78 44.84 -64.01
N SER A 273 -18.31 46.10 -63.91
CA SER A 273 -17.63 46.61 -62.72
C SER A 273 -18.52 46.60 -61.47
N GLN A 274 -19.80 46.98 -61.61
CA GLN A 274 -20.78 46.91 -60.52
C GLN A 274 -20.93 45.50 -59.96
N ASN A 275 -21.08 44.50 -60.84
CA ASN A 275 -21.20 43.10 -60.44
C ASN A 275 -19.93 42.62 -59.72
N ALA A 276 -18.75 42.92 -60.26
CA ALA A 276 -17.47 42.56 -59.62
C ALA A 276 -17.32 43.21 -58.23
N LEU A 277 -17.75 44.47 -58.06
CA LEU A 277 -17.74 45.16 -56.77
C LEU A 277 -18.76 44.58 -55.77
N GLN A 278 -19.84 43.99 -56.24
CA GLN A 278 -20.78 43.26 -55.39
C GLN A 278 -20.14 41.96 -54.88
N ASP A 279 -19.47 41.21 -55.74
CA ASP A 279 -18.74 39.99 -55.37
C ASP A 279 -17.60 40.27 -54.38
N ILE A 280 -16.84 41.35 -54.60
CA ILE A 280 -15.82 41.82 -53.66
C ILE A 280 -16.46 42.15 -52.30
N SER A 281 -17.58 42.89 -52.29
CA SER A 281 -18.27 43.25 -51.04
C SER A 281 -18.76 42.02 -50.26
N LEU A 282 -19.29 41.01 -50.95
CA LEU A 282 -19.68 39.74 -50.32
C LEU A 282 -18.46 39.00 -49.75
N THR A 283 -17.35 38.97 -50.50
CA THR A 283 -16.10 38.34 -50.07
C THR A 283 -15.54 39.01 -48.81
N LEU A 284 -15.52 40.34 -48.75
CA LEU A 284 -15.05 41.09 -47.58
C LEU A 284 -15.91 40.82 -46.34
N LYS A 285 -17.24 40.71 -46.49
CA LYS A 285 -18.13 40.34 -45.37
C LYS A 285 -17.80 38.96 -44.81
N VAL A 286 -17.52 37.99 -45.68
CA VAL A 286 -17.11 36.64 -45.25
C VAL A 286 -15.76 36.70 -44.53
N ILE A 287 -14.81 37.51 -45.02
CA ILE A 287 -13.51 37.70 -44.36
C ILE A 287 -13.68 38.31 -42.97
N MET A 288 -14.47 39.38 -42.82
CA MET A 288 -14.76 39.99 -41.50
C MET A 288 -15.36 38.98 -40.53
N SER A 289 -16.36 38.21 -40.97
CA SER A 289 -16.97 37.17 -40.12
C SER A 289 -15.96 36.10 -39.68
N LYS A 290 -15.01 35.73 -40.53
CA LYS A 290 -13.94 34.79 -40.17
C LYS A 290 -12.94 35.42 -39.20
N LEU A 291 -12.62 36.70 -39.36
CA LEU A 291 -11.75 37.43 -38.42
C LEU A 291 -12.36 37.48 -37.03
N ASP A 292 -13.65 37.82 -36.92
CA ASP A 292 -14.38 37.84 -35.64
C ASP A 292 -14.35 36.46 -34.96
N GLN A 293 -14.54 35.39 -35.74
CA GLN A 293 -14.47 34.02 -35.23
C GLN A 293 -13.06 33.69 -34.72
N VAL A 294 -12.01 34.03 -35.47
CA VAL A 294 -10.61 33.76 -35.08
C VAL A 294 -10.22 34.58 -33.85
N GLN A 295 -10.62 35.86 -33.75
CA GLN A 295 -10.40 36.68 -32.56
C GLN A 295 -11.05 36.07 -31.32
N SER A 296 -12.30 35.60 -31.43
CA SER A 296 -12.98 34.92 -30.32
C SER A 296 -12.24 33.66 -29.88
N GLU A 297 -11.74 32.84 -30.81
CA GLU A 297 -10.99 31.62 -30.48
C GLU A 297 -9.63 31.92 -29.84
N PHE A 298 -8.91 32.93 -30.34
CA PHE A 298 -7.66 33.36 -29.71
C PHE A 298 -7.86 33.96 -28.32
N GLY A 299 -8.94 34.71 -28.08
CA GLY A 299 -9.29 35.18 -26.73
C GLY A 299 -9.45 34.05 -25.72
N LYS A 300 -10.18 32.98 -26.10
CA LYS A 300 -10.31 31.77 -25.26
C LYS A 300 -8.96 31.08 -25.05
N ASN A 301 -8.11 31.03 -26.07
CA ASN A 301 -6.78 30.41 -25.95
C ASN A 301 -5.87 31.16 -24.98
N VAL A 302 -5.94 32.49 -24.92
CA VAL A 302 -5.21 33.30 -23.92
C VAL A 302 -5.65 32.94 -22.50
N GLU A 303 -6.97 32.90 -22.26
CA GLU A 303 -7.51 32.48 -20.95
C GLU A 303 -7.07 31.06 -20.59
N TRP A 304 -7.15 30.12 -21.55
CA TRP A 304 -6.70 28.75 -21.36
C TRP A 304 -5.21 28.66 -21.00
N SER A 305 -4.35 29.40 -21.70
CA SER A 305 -2.92 29.48 -21.40
C SER A 305 -2.66 30.00 -19.99
N ARG A 306 -3.35 31.07 -19.56
CA ARG A 306 -3.21 31.60 -18.19
C ARG A 306 -3.67 30.59 -17.13
N HIS A 307 -4.78 29.90 -17.37
CA HIS A 307 -5.23 28.81 -16.51
C HIS A 307 -4.21 27.66 -16.45
N GLN A 308 -3.62 27.28 -17.58
CA GLN A 308 -2.61 26.23 -17.64
C GLN A 308 -1.35 26.59 -16.83
N ALA A 309 -0.90 27.84 -16.91
CA ALA A 309 0.22 28.33 -16.10
C ALA A 309 -0.09 28.24 -14.59
N GLY A 310 -1.29 28.66 -14.17
CA GLY A 310 -1.74 28.55 -12.77
C GLY A 310 -1.79 27.10 -12.27
N ARG A 311 -2.34 26.18 -13.07
CA ARG A 311 -2.35 24.74 -12.72
C ARG A 311 -0.95 24.14 -12.63
N SER A 312 -0.01 24.66 -13.39
CA SER A 312 1.39 24.25 -13.32
C SER A 312 2.05 24.66 -12.00
N GLN A 313 1.73 25.85 -11.50
CA GLN A 313 2.19 26.31 -10.19
C GLN A 313 1.59 25.47 -9.05
N GLU A 314 0.32 25.09 -9.16
CA GLU A 314 -0.32 24.17 -8.22
C GLU A 314 0.36 22.79 -8.21
N LEU A 315 0.73 22.26 -9.40
CA LEU A 315 1.49 21.02 -9.52
C LEU A 315 2.85 21.09 -8.83
N ALA A 316 3.56 22.22 -8.94
CA ALA A 316 4.84 22.42 -8.26
C ALA A 316 4.66 22.44 -6.73
N ALA A 317 3.65 23.16 -6.22
CA ALA A 317 3.35 23.16 -4.79
C ALA A 317 2.97 21.76 -4.26
N PHE A 318 2.26 20.97 -5.06
CA PHE A 318 1.96 19.58 -4.72
C PHE A 318 3.23 18.70 -4.69
N ALA A 319 4.16 18.91 -5.60
CA ALA A 319 5.45 18.24 -5.62
C ALA A 319 6.25 18.52 -4.33
N ASP A 320 6.26 19.77 -3.87
CA ASP A 320 6.91 20.18 -2.62
C ASP A 320 6.28 19.51 -1.38
N MET A 321 4.94 19.40 -1.35
CA MET A 321 4.25 18.67 -0.28
C MET A 321 4.63 17.18 -0.25
N ILE A 322 4.73 16.52 -1.41
CA ILE A 322 5.17 15.12 -1.46
C ILE A 322 6.64 15.02 -1.01
N GLN A 323 7.49 15.99 -1.34
CA GLN A 323 8.88 16.01 -0.88
C GLN A 323 8.99 16.07 0.65
N GLN A 324 8.11 16.86 1.29
CA GLN A 324 8.04 16.90 2.74
C GLN A 324 7.64 15.54 3.33
N VAL A 325 6.60 14.90 2.79
CA VAL A 325 6.16 13.57 3.23
C VAL A 325 7.27 12.52 3.04
N ALA A 326 7.99 12.57 1.91
CA ALA A 326 9.12 11.68 1.66
C ALA A 326 10.24 11.85 2.70
N SER A 327 10.53 13.10 3.10
CA SER A 327 11.51 13.39 4.15
C SER A 327 11.06 12.94 5.54
N GLU A 328 9.77 13.10 5.86
CA GLU A 328 9.21 12.60 7.13
C GLU A 328 9.28 11.07 7.22
N LEU A 329 9.04 10.35 6.11
CA LEU A 329 9.20 8.90 6.03
C LEU A 329 10.66 8.46 6.25
N GLU A 330 11.62 9.20 5.69
CA GLU A 330 13.05 8.94 5.88
C GLU A 330 13.47 9.14 7.35
N GLN A 331 12.95 10.16 8.03
CA GLN A 331 13.21 10.39 9.46
C GLN A 331 12.62 9.29 10.35
N LEU A 332 11.41 8.81 10.06
CA LEU A 332 10.80 7.70 10.79
C LEU A 332 11.67 6.44 10.71
N GLN A 333 12.22 6.16 9.52
CA GLN A 333 13.12 5.03 9.31
C GLN A 333 14.40 5.12 10.16
N HIS A 334 15.02 6.30 10.23
CA HIS A 334 16.21 6.50 11.05
C HIS A 334 15.94 6.32 12.54
N THR A 335 14.78 6.77 13.02
CA THR A 335 14.37 6.63 14.41
C THR A 335 14.15 5.16 14.78
N GLU A 336 13.48 4.39 13.93
CA GLU A 336 13.25 2.97 14.17
C GLU A 336 14.53 2.11 14.07
N SER A 337 15.47 2.49 13.21
CA SER A 337 16.76 1.80 13.07
C SER A 337 17.60 1.93 14.35
N ALA A 338 17.52 3.08 15.03
CA ALA A 338 18.20 3.32 16.30
C ALA A 338 17.64 2.47 17.46
N ASP A 339 16.31 2.35 17.56
CA ASP A 339 15.66 1.51 18.60
C ASP A 339 15.92 0.00 18.39
N SER A 340 16.04 -0.43 17.14
CA SER A 340 16.35 -1.82 16.79
C SER A 340 17.74 -2.23 17.29
N ALA A 341 18.73 -1.33 17.24
CA ALA A 341 20.09 -1.59 17.71
C ALA A 341 20.19 -1.67 19.25
N VAL A 342 19.34 -0.94 19.97
CA VAL A 342 19.31 -0.97 21.44
C VAL A 342 18.68 -2.27 21.97
N THR A 343 17.65 -2.77 21.29
CA THR A 343 16.93 -3.97 21.74
C THR A 343 17.78 -5.25 21.61
N VAL A 344 18.53 -5.39 20.49
CA VAL A 344 19.45 -6.53 20.28
C VAL A 344 20.65 -6.48 21.25
N GLY A 345 21.13 -5.29 21.61
CA GLY A 345 22.24 -5.12 22.56
C GLY A 345 21.89 -5.51 24.01
N THR A 346 20.60 -5.56 24.36
CA THR A 346 20.16 -5.81 25.74
C THR A 346 19.93 -7.31 26.01
N GLU A 347 19.58 -8.11 24.99
CA GLU A 347 19.37 -9.56 25.14
C GLU A 347 20.66 -10.40 24.95
N MET A 348 21.74 -9.81 24.44
CA MET A 348 22.99 -10.51 24.16
C MET A 348 23.99 -10.61 25.34
N ASN A 349 23.57 -10.28 26.56
CA ASN A 349 24.45 -10.42 27.73
C ASN A 349 23.88 -11.34 28.83
N PRO A 350 23.89 -12.67 28.66
CA PRO A 350 23.77 -13.60 29.76
C PRO A 350 25.17 -13.79 30.39
N LYS A 351 25.82 -12.71 30.85
CA LYS A 351 26.90 -12.84 31.83
C LYS A 351 26.31 -12.60 33.20
N LEU A 352 25.67 -13.65 33.71
CA LEU A 352 25.45 -13.84 35.14
C LEU A 352 26.82 -13.84 35.83
N SER A 353 26.98 -12.93 36.79
CA SER A 353 28.04 -12.95 37.79
C SER A 353 27.72 -13.96 38.89
#